data_AF-A0A929FD28-F1
#
_entry.id   AF-A0A929FD28-F1
#
_cell.length_a   1.000
_cell.length_b   1.000
_cell.length_c   1.000
_cell.angle_alpha   90.00
_cell.angle_beta   90.00
_cell.angle_gamma   90.00
#
_symmetry.space_group_name_H-M   'P 1'
#
loop_
_entity.id
_entity.type
_entity.pdbx_description
1 polymer ?
#
loop_
_entity_poly.entity_id
_entity_poly.type
_entity_poly.pdbx_seq_one_letter_code
_entity_poly.pdbx_strand_id
1 'polypeptide(L)'
;MFHSFERFNIDAGHQVYFANPTDVVRIFSRVTGAQPSDILGTLGVNGSADLFLLNPNGIMFGPNAQLDVAGSFTASTADSVVFANGSEFSAVALEAPLLNLNVPPGVQFNTQNQPNGNLINKANLAVGERQTLTLLGNSVSSTVRLAAPNGNAQVLGNQVELIDNATSGLSRPHGTSVTG
;
A
#
# COMPACT_ATOMS: atom_id res chain seq x y z
N MET A 1 -0.10 -12.88 -8.11
CA MET A 1 -0.70 -13.71 -7.04
C MET A 1 -1.67 -12.87 -6.23
N PHE A 2 -2.72 -13.46 -5.66
CA PHE A 2 -3.77 -12.76 -4.92
C PHE A 2 -4.03 -13.43 -3.55
N HIS A 3 -4.17 -12.64 -2.49
CA HIS A 3 -4.55 -13.07 -1.14
C HIS A 3 -5.74 -12.25 -0.64
N SER A 4 -6.66 -12.92 0.06
CA SER A 4 -7.77 -12.27 0.76
C SER A 4 -7.74 -12.69 2.22
N PHE A 5 -7.84 -11.71 3.11
CA PHE A 5 -7.86 -11.91 4.54
C PHE A 5 -9.15 -11.33 5.12
N GLU A 6 -9.75 -11.99 6.10
CA GLU A 6 -10.79 -11.35 6.91
C GLU A 6 -10.18 -10.28 7.82
N ARG A 7 -8.99 -10.55 8.35
CA ARG A 7 -8.20 -9.63 9.18
C ARG A 7 -6.72 -9.78 8.84
N PHE A 8 -6.00 -8.67 8.80
CA PHE A 8 -4.56 -8.67 8.59
C PHE A 8 -3.89 -7.65 9.49
N ASN A 9 -3.24 -8.13 10.55
CA ASN A 9 -2.45 -7.35 11.50
C ASN A 9 -1.10 -8.03 11.69
N ILE A 10 -0.09 -7.27 12.12
CA ILE A 10 1.21 -7.79 12.50
C ILE A 10 1.58 -7.15 13.83
N ASP A 11 1.54 -7.93 14.91
CA ASP A 11 1.86 -7.43 16.24
C ASP A 11 3.34 -7.07 16.36
N ALA A 12 3.66 -6.20 17.33
CA ALA A 12 5.04 -5.77 17.56
C ALA A 12 5.96 -6.97 17.87
N GLY A 13 7.14 -7.01 17.25
CA GLY A 13 8.09 -8.11 17.38
C GLY A 13 7.75 -9.35 16.54
N HIS A 14 6.59 -9.40 15.90
CA HIS A 14 6.24 -10.45 14.95
C HIS A 14 6.57 -10.06 13.51
N GLN A 15 6.60 -11.06 12.65
CA GLN A 15 6.92 -10.89 11.24
C GLN A 15 5.96 -11.73 10.38
N VAL A 16 5.52 -11.17 9.26
CA VAL A 16 4.76 -11.89 8.23
C VAL A 16 5.46 -11.72 6.90
N TYR A 17 5.70 -12.84 6.23
CA TYR A 17 6.33 -12.86 4.91
C TYR A 17 5.40 -13.51 3.88
N PHE A 18 5.19 -12.81 2.77
CA PHE A 18 4.55 -13.39 1.60
C PHE A 18 5.56 -14.26 0.84
N ALA A 19 5.18 -15.50 0.52
CA ALA A 19 5.98 -16.35 -0.34
C ALA A 19 6.05 -15.75 -1.76
N ASN A 20 7.20 -15.83 -2.41
CA ASN A 20 7.38 -15.44 -3.80
C ASN A 20 7.78 -16.66 -4.64
N PRO A 21 6.82 -17.50 -5.08
CA PRO A 21 7.10 -18.54 -6.07
C PRO A 21 7.72 -17.94 -7.34
N THR A 22 8.40 -18.79 -8.13
CA THR A 22 8.95 -18.42 -9.43
C THR A 22 7.89 -17.77 -10.33
N ASP A 23 8.29 -16.77 -11.11
CA ASP A 23 7.45 -15.99 -12.03
C ASP A 23 6.38 -15.09 -11.40
N VAL A 24 6.23 -15.10 -10.07
CA VAL A 24 5.37 -14.12 -9.39
C VAL A 24 6.13 -12.80 -9.27
N VAL A 25 5.69 -11.80 -10.04
CA VAL A 25 6.26 -10.44 -9.98
C VAL A 25 5.41 -9.47 -9.15
N ARG A 26 4.16 -9.81 -8.85
CA ARG A 26 3.23 -9.00 -8.04
C ARG A 26 2.35 -9.85 -7.13
N ILE A 27 2.18 -9.38 -5.91
CA ILE A 27 1.33 -9.95 -4.87
C ILE A 27 0.30 -8.91 -4.47
N PHE A 28 -0.97 -9.21 -4.68
CA PHE A 28 -2.08 -8.36 -4.26
C PHE A 28 -2.75 -8.98 -3.05
N SER A 29 -2.83 -8.24 -1.96
CA SER A 29 -3.40 -8.67 -0.70
C SER A 29 -4.52 -7.70 -0.31
N ARG A 30 -5.70 -8.23 0.02
CA ARG A 30 -6.83 -7.42 0.48
C ARG A 30 -7.36 -7.89 1.83
N VAL A 31 -7.87 -6.95 2.62
CA VAL A 31 -8.65 -7.23 3.83
C VAL A 31 -10.12 -6.97 3.53
N THR A 32 -10.96 -7.98 3.71
CA THR A 32 -12.40 -7.93 3.41
C THR A 32 -13.28 -7.82 4.66
N GLY A 33 -12.71 -7.98 5.86
CA GLY A 33 -13.42 -7.73 7.11
C GLY A 33 -13.53 -6.23 7.40
N ALA A 34 -14.24 -5.90 8.49
CA ALA A 34 -14.58 -4.52 8.84
C ALA A 34 -13.52 -3.79 9.72
N GLN A 35 -12.35 -4.39 9.92
CA GLN A 35 -11.33 -3.84 10.83
C GLN A 35 -10.14 -3.25 10.08
N PRO A 36 -9.56 -2.14 10.58
CA PRO A 36 -8.31 -1.60 10.05
C PRO A 36 -7.15 -2.60 10.28
N SER A 37 -6.08 -2.39 9.53
CA SER A 37 -4.84 -3.15 9.67
C SER A 37 -3.85 -2.43 10.58
N ASP A 38 -3.49 -3.06 11.69
CA ASP A 38 -2.40 -2.62 12.58
C ASP A 38 -1.12 -3.38 12.23
N ILE A 39 -0.19 -2.68 11.59
CA ILE A 39 1.13 -3.20 11.22
C ILE A 39 2.15 -2.62 12.20
N LEU A 40 2.47 -3.39 13.24
CA LEU A 40 3.34 -3.00 14.34
C LEU A 40 4.70 -3.73 14.30
N GLY A 41 4.79 -4.82 13.53
CA GLY A 41 6.00 -5.63 13.31
C GLY A 41 6.54 -5.55 11.88
N THR A 42 7.20 -6.61 11.42
CA THR A 42 7.82 -6.67 10.08
C THR A 42 6.86 -7.27 9.05
N LEU A 43 6.66 -6.56 7.94
CA LEU A 43 5.97 -7.05 6.75
C LEU A 43 6.98 -7.26 5.62
N GLY A 44 7.09 -8.47 5.08
CA GLY A 44 8.07 -8.77 4.05
C GLY A 44 7.58 -9.65 2.91
N VAL A 45 8.44 -9.80 1.91
CA VAL A 45 8.27 -10.70 0.76
C VAL A 45 9.53 -11.55 0.64
N ASN A 46 9.39 -12.86 0.54
CA ASN A 46 10.51 -13.79 0.34
C ASN A 46 10.96 -13.80 -1.14
N GLY A 47 11.38 -12.65 -1.65
CA GLY A 47 11.74 -12.42 -3.04
C GLY A 47 11.64 -10.94 -3.42
N SER A 48 11.53 -10.66 -4.71
CA SER A 48 11.51 -9.29 -5.24
C SER A 48 10.17 -8.87 -5.86
N ALA A 49 9.10 -9.63 -5.64
CA ALA A 49 7.77 -9.26 -6.11
C ALA A 49 7.31 -7.95 -5.47
N ASP A 50 6.57 -7.15 -6.24
CA ASP A 50 5.87 -6.00 -5.70
C ASP A 50 4.74 -6.47 -4.78
N LEU A 51 4.53 -5.78 -3.67
CA LEU A 51 3.47 -6.07 -2.72
C LEU A 51 2.45 -4.92 -2.66
N PHE A 52 1.19 -5.27 -2.86
CA PHE A 52 0.04 -4.38 -2.72
C PHE A 52 -0.79 -4.84 -1.52
N LEU A 53 -0.99 -3.98 -0.54
CA LEU A 53 -1.86 -4.21 0.62
C LEU A 53 -3.05 -3.26 0.58
N LEU A 54 -4.25 -3.81 0.47
CA LEU A 54 -5.51 -3.09 0.39
C LEU A 54 -6.34 -3.32 1.67
N ASN A 55 -6.69 -2.27 2.39
CA ASN A 55 -7.69 -2.34 3.46
C ASN A 55 -8.52 -1.06 3.50
N PRO A 56 -9.79 -1.09 3.02
CA PRO A 56 -10.67 0.07 2.99
C PRO A 56 -10.93 0.69 4.36
N ASN A 57 -10.84 -0.09 5.43
CA ASN A 57 -11.10 0.39 6.79
C ASN A 57 -9.92 1.21 7.36
N GLY A 58 -8.77 1.18 6.71
CA GLY A 58 -7.58 1.91 7.14
C GLY A 58 -6.38 1.01 7.42
N ILE A 59 -5.20 1.63 7.45
CA ILE A 59 -3.91 0.98 7.70
C ILE A 59 -3.09 1.87 8.63
N MET A 60 -2.60 1.32 9.75
CA MET A 60 -1.67 1.99 10.64
C MET A 60 -0.34 1.24 10.66
N PHE A 61 0.75 1.94 10.32
CA PHE A 61 2.12 1.49 10.59
C PHE A 61 2.58 2.08 11.92
N GLY A 62 2.78 1.23 12.92
CA GLY A 62 3.29 1.63 14.24
C GLY A 62 4.77 2.03 14.21
N PRO A 63 5.31 2.66 15.28
CA PRO A 63 6.68 3.20 15.27
C PRO A 63 7.79 2.19 14.99
N ASN A 64 7.56 0.91 15.34
CA ASN A 64 8.52 -0.18 15.15
C ASN A 64 8.26 -1.00 13.89
N ALA A 65 7.26 -0.62 13.08
CA ALA A 65 6.91 -1.33 11.87
C ALA A 65 8.07 -1.26 10.87
N GLN A 66 8.31 -2.36 10.18
CA GLN A 66 9.38 -2.46 9.18
C GLN A 66 8.86 -3.12 7.92
N LEU A 67 9.36 -2.66 6.78
CA LEU A 67 9.17 -3.33 5.50
C LEU A 67 10.46 -4.07 5.17
N ASP A 68 10.34 -5.36 4.89
CA ASP A 68 11.39 -6.17 4.28
C ASP A 68 10.95 -6.58 2.86
N VAL A 69 10.90 -5.58 1.99
CA VAL A 69 10.36 -5.70 0.63
C VAL A 69 11.41 -5.18 -0.37
N ALA A 70 12.00 -6.11 -1.13
CA ALA A 70 12.99 -5.76 -2.15
C ALA A 70 12.36 -5.17 -3.42
N GLY A 71 11.08 -5.47 -3.68
CA GLY A 71 10.29 -4.89 -4.77
C GLY A 71 9.59 -3.59 -4.37
N SER A 72 8.64 -3.13 -5.18
CA SER A 72 7.81 -1.98 -4.84
C SER A 72 6.75 -2.34 -3.80
N PHE A 73 6.37 -1.38 -2.96
CA PHE A 73 5.32 -1.55 -1.97
C PHE A 73 4.24 -0.49 -2.14
N THR A 74 2.97 -0.92 -2.12
CA THR A 74 1.82 -0.02 -2.07
C THR A 74 0.87 -0.42 -0.95
N ALA A 75 0.61 0.49 -0.03
CA ALA A 75 -0.47 0.38 0.94
C ALA A 75 -1.62 1.31 0.52
N SER A 76 -2.85 0.78 0.46
CA SER A 76 -4.01 1.52 0.01
C SER A 76 -5.26 1.29 0.85
N THR A 77 -6.07 2.33 1.05
CA THR A 77 -7.43 2.25 1.61
C THR A 77 -8.54 2.38 0.55
N ALA A 78 -8.20 2.23 -0.73
CA ALA A 78 -9.19 2.11 -1.80
C ALA A 78 -10.04 0.85 -1.63
N ASP A 79 -11.26 0.89 -2.15
CA ASP A 79 -12.15 -0.27 -2.16
C ASP A 79 -11.66 -1.33 -3.14
N SER A 80 -10.96 -0.94 -4.19
CA SER A 80 -10.51 -1.87 -5.22
C SER A 80 -9.32 -1.38 -6.05
N VAL A 81 -8.72 -2.35 -6.73
CA VAL A 81 -7.72 -2.14 -7.78
C VAL A 81 -8.32 -2.55 -9.11
N VAL A 82 -8.25 -1.67 -10.10
CA VAL A 82 -8.68 -1.94 -11.47
C VAL A 82 -7.44 -2.10 -12.35
N PHE A 83 -7.40 -3.20 -13.09
CA PHE A 83 -6.31 -3.51 -14.01
C PHE A 83 -6.58 -2.91 -15.39
N ALA A 84 -5.52 -2.78 -16.21
CA ALA A 84 -5.64 -2.20 -17.55
C ALA A 84 -6.62 -2.94 -18.48
N ASN A 85 -6.93 -4.21 -18.21
CA ASN A 85 -7.93 -4.99 -18.94
C ASN A 85 -9.37 -4.80 -18.42
N GLY A 86 -9.59 -3.91 -17.45
CA GLY A 86 -10.89 -3.64 -16.83
C GLY A 86 -11.29 -4.62 -15.73
N SER A 87 -10.49 -5.66 -15.44
CA SER A 87 -10.76 -6.54 -14.30
C SER A 87 -10.50 -5.85 -12.97
N GLU A 88 -11.26 -6.23 -11.93
CA GLU A 88 -11.23 -5.57 -10.61
C GLU A 88 -10.88 -6.56 -9.49
N PHE A 89 -10.00 -6.13 -8.58
CA PHE A 89 -9.70 -6.79 -7.32
C PHE A 89 -10.21 -5.94 -6.17
N SER A 90 -11.40 -6.26 -5.65
CA SER A 90 -12.15 -5.43 -4.68
C SER A 90 -12.10 -5.96 -3.25
N ALA A 91 -11.80 -5.13 -2.25
CA ALA A 91 -11.89 -5.49 -0.83
C ALA A 91 -13.33 -5.48 -0.27
N VAL A 92 -14.30 -4.90 -1.00
CA VAL A 92 -15.70 -4.75 -0.54
C VAL A 92 -16.68 -5.74 -1.19
N ALA A 93 -16.32 -6.34 -2.33
CA ALA A 93 -17.14 -7.35 -2.98
C ALA A 93 -17.04 -8.72 -2.28
N LEU A 94 -18.18 -9.32 -1.94
CA LEU A 94 -18.28 -10.61 -1.25
C LEU A 94 -17.96 -11.81 -2.14
N GLU A 95 -17.92 -11.64 -3.46
CA GLU A 95 -17.52 -12.69 -4.40
C GLU A 95 -16.01 -12.65 -4.64
N ALA A 96 -15.38 -13.84 -4.64
CA ALA A 96 -13.98 -13.96 -5.03
C ALA A 96 -13.86 -13.55 -6.50
N PRO A 97 -13.06 -12.52 -6.85
CA PRO A 97 -12.95 -12.07 -8.21
C PRO A 97 -12.37 -13.20 -9.06
N LEU A 98 -13.02 -13.50 -10.18
CA LEU A 98 -12.56 -14.42 -11.21
C LEU A 98 -11.38 -13.79 -11.96
N LEU A 99 -10.23 -13.66 -11.30
CA LEU A 99 -9.03 -13.09 -11.90
C LEU A 99 -8.22 -14.18 -12.60
N ASN A 100 -8.44 -14.27 -13.91
CA ASN A 100 -7.63 -15.07 -14.81
C ASN A 100 -6.19 -14.52 -14.84
N LEU A 101 -5.22 -15.44 -14.84
CA LEU A 101 -3.82 -15.28 -14.40
C LEU A 101 -2.90 -14.35 -15.24
N ASN A 102 -3.43 -13.38 -15.97
CA ASN A 102 -2.64 -12.51 -16.85
C ASN A 102 -2.95 -11.03 -16.55
N VAL A 103 -2.33 -10.50 -15.49
CA VAL A 103 -2.44 -9.08 -15.14
C VAL A 103 -1.58 -8.29 -16.14
N PRO A 104 -2.16 -7.44 -17.00
CA PRO A 104 -1.39 -6.64 -17.94
C PRO A 104 -0.49 -5.62 -17.20
N PRO A 105 0.55 -5.08 -17.85
CA PRO A 105 1.29 -3.95 -17.30
C PRO A 105 0.37 -2.72 -17.18
N GLY A 106 -0.04 -2.42 -15.95
CA GLY A 106 -0.88 -1.28 -15.63
C GLY A 106 -1.82 -1.58 -14.46
N VAL A 107 -1.66 -0.82 -13.38
CA VAL A 107 -2.49 -0.90 -12.18
C VAL A 107 -3.07 0.49 -11.95
N GLN A 108 -4.38 0.61 -11.93
CA GLN A 108 -5.08 1.83 -11.56
C GLN A 108 -5.90 1.55 -10.31
N PHE A 109 -5.72 2.36 -9.27
CA PHE A 109 -6.66 2.32 -8.16
C PHE A 109 -7.96 2.95 -8.65
N ASN A 110 -9.10 2.29 -8.39
CA ASN A 110 -10.39 2.86 -8.78
C ASN A 110 -10.63 4.12 -7.94
N THR A 111 -10.38 5.30 -8.51
CA THR A 111 -10.61 6.58 -7.84
C THR A 111 -12.09 7.00 -7.89
N GLN A 112 -12.96 6.29 -8.62
CA GLN A 112 -14.41 6.51 -8.55
C GLN A 112 -14.98 5.97 -7.23
N ASN A 113 -14.36 4.94 -6.65
CA ASN A 113 -14.56 4.52 -5.26
C ASN A 113 -13.37 5.00 -4.43
N GLN A 114 -13.44 6.27 -4.03
CA GLN A 114 -12.40 6.98 -3.29
C GLN A 114 -11.89 6.14 -2.11
N PRO A 115 -10.60 6.23 -1.76
CA PRO A 115 -10.10 5.61 -0.55
C PRO A 115 -10.97 6.05 0.64
N ASN A 116 -11.43 5.10 1.44
CA ASN A 116 -12.43 5.35 2.50
C ASN A 116 -11.76 5.54 3.87
N GLY A 117 -10.76 4.70 4.15
CA GLY A 117 -10.06 4.66 5.43
C GLY A 117 -8.88 5.63 5.53
N ASN A 118 -8.42 5.82 6.76
CA ASN A 118 -7.23 6.60 7.07
C ASN A 118 -5.97 5.72 6.94
N LEU A 119 -4.89 6.29 6.44
CA LEU A 119 -3.57 5.67 6.44
C LEU A 119 -2.64 6.48 7.34
N ILE A 120 -2.16 5.85 8.41
CA ILE A 120 -1.29 6.51 9.39
C ILE A 120 0.06 5.80 9.38
N ASN A 121 1.13 6.53 9.06
CA ASN A 121 2.49 6.03 9.16
C ASN A 121 3.27 6.71 10.29
N LYS A 122 3.69 5.91 11.27
CA LYS A 122 4.57 6.32 12.37
C LYS A 122 5.97 5.69 12.27
N ALA A 123 6.27 4.93 11.22
CA ALA A 123 7.53 4.22 11.02
C ALA A 123 8.38 4.82 9.90
N ASN A 124 9.69 4.55 9.96
CA ASN A 124 10.61 4.77 8.86
C ASN A 124 10.44 3.64 7.83
N LEU A 125 9.47 3.78 6.93
CA LEU A 125 9.21 2.77 5.90
C LEU A 125 10.23 2.91 4.76
N ALA A 126 10.79 1.78 4.32
CA ALA A 126 11.74 1.74 3.23
C ALA A 126 11.46 0.56 2.29
N VAL A 127 11.79 0.72 1.01
CA VAL A 127 11.78 -0.35 0.01
C VAL A 127 13.15 -0.49 -0.63
N GLY A 128 13.34 -1.54 -1.44
CA GLY A 128 14.56 -1.77 -2.20
C GLY A 128 14.95 -0.62 -3.14
N GLU A 129 16.18 -0.66 -3.66
CA GLU A 129 16.67 0.36 -4.59
C GLU A 129 15.87 0.38 -5.91
N ARG A 130 15.68 1.57 -6.45
CA ARG A 130 14.97 1.84 -7.72
C ARG A 130 13.51 1.35 -7.70
N GLN A 131 12.93 1.20 -6.52
CA GLN A 131 11.54 0.78 -6.32
C GLN A 131 10.62 1.96 -5.98
N THR A 132 9.32 1.69 -5.94
CA THR A 132 8.31 2.65 -5.52
C THR A 132 7.72 2.28 -4.18
N LEU A 133 7.59 3.25 -3.28
CA LEU A 133 6.86 3.15 -2.03
C LEU A 133 5.66 4.10 -2.08
N THR A 134 4.45 3.56 -2.12
CA THR A 134 3.21 4.33 -2.24
C THR A 134 2.33 4.15 -1.02
N LEU A 135 1.91 5.26 -0.41
CA LEU A 135 0.84 5.29 0.58
C LEU A 135 -0.36 6.03 -0.02
N LEU A 136 -1.49 5.35 -0.16
CA LEU A 136 -2.72 5.88 -0.75
C LEU A 136 -3.88 5.74 0.22
N GLY A 137 -4.45 6.84 0.71
CA GLY A 137 -5.58 6.79 1.64
C GLY A 137 -6.56 7.94 1.47
N ASN A 138 -7.65 7.96 2.24
CA ASN A 138 -8.57 9.09 2.23
C ASN A 138 -7.87 10.30 2.84
N SER A 139 -7.47 10.10 4.09
CA SER A 139 -6.45 10.89 4.77
C SER A 139 -5.19 10.05 4.90
N VAL A 140 -4.04 10.66 4.64
CA VAL A 140 -2.74 10.07 4.89
C VAL A 140 -1.93 10.99 5.79
N SER A 141 -1.52 10.49 6.95
CA SER A 141 -0.61 11.19 7.86
C SER A 141 0.67 10.38 7.99
N SER A 142 1.81 10.99 7.67
CA SER A 142 3.13 10.41 7.90
C SER A 142 3.98 11.37 8.71
N THR A 143 4.33 10.97 9.93
CA THR A 143 5.16 11.79 10.82
C THR A 143 6.65 11.47 10.68
N VAL A 144 7.00 10.55 9.77
CA VAL A 144 8.32 9.95 9.64
C VAL A 144 8.69 9.80 8.15
N ARG A 145 9.98 9.61 7.88
CA ARG A 145 10.55 9.47 6.53
C ARG A 145 10.05 8.21 5.80
N LEU A 146 9.75 8.37 4.53
CA LEU A 146 9.60 7.30 3.54
C LEU A 146 10.85 7.24 2.67
N ALA A 147 11.44 6.05 2.51
CA ALA A 147 12.68 5.86 1.76
C ALA A 147 12.48 4.91 0.57
N ALA A 148 12.82 5.40 -0.62
CA ALA A 148 12.91 4.61 -1.83
C ALA A 148 14.22 5.00 -2.57
N PRO A 149 15.37 4.41 -2.18
CA PRO A 149 16.67 4.83 -2.71
C PRO A 149 16.72 4.72 -4.24
N ASN A 150 17.09 5.78 -4.95
CA ASN A 150 17.08 5.84 -6.42
C ASN A 150 15.72 5.51 -7.08
N GLY A 151 14.64 5.56 -6.29
CA GLY A 151 13.28 5.24 -6.67
C GLY A 151 12.33 6.39 -6.34
N ASN A 152 11.07 6.07 -6.04
CA ASN A 152 10.05 7.07 -5.74
C ASN A 152 9.30 6.72 -4.46
N ALA A 153 9.23 7.66 -3.52
CA ALA A 153 8.24 7.61 -2.45
C ALA A 153 7.08 8.53 -2.83
N GLN A 154 5.84 8.08 -2.63
CA GLN A 154 4.64 8.85 -2.97
C GLN A 154 3.59 8.71 -1.87
N VAL A 155 2.95 9.83 -1.55
CA VAL A 155 1.84 9.90 -0.61
C VAL A 155 0.68 10.59 -1.30
N LEU A 156 -0.45 9.89 -1.38
CA LEU A 156 -1.61 10.28 -2.17
C LEU A 156 -2.86 10.17 -1.30
N GLY A 157 -3.73 11.16 -1.37
CA GLY A 157 -5.01 11.15 -0.68
C GLY A 157 -5.74 12.48 -0.79
N ASN A 158 -6.98 12.53 -0.31
CA ASN A 158 -7.79 13.75 -0.25
C ASN A 158 -7.25 14.72 0.80
N GLN A 159 -6.70 14.18 1.90
CA GLN A 159 -5.99 14.94 2.92
C GLN A 159 -4.61 14.32 3.13
N VAL A 160 -3.55 15.12 3.03
CA VAL A 160 -2.17 14.64 3.22
C VAL A 160 -1.45 15.52 4.23
N GLU A 161 -1.00 14.91 5.31
CA GLU A 161 -0.21 15.51 6.37
C GLU A 161 1.17 14.85 6.42
N LEU A 162 2.23 15.64 6.20
CA LEU A 162 3.62 15.17 6.23
C LEU A 162 4.40 16.08 7.18
N ILE A 163 4.94 15.52 8.26
CA ILE A 163 5.61 16.31 9.31
C ILE A 163 7.14 16.29 9.16
N ASP A 164 7.72 15.32 8.44
CA ASP A 164 9.16 15.27 8.18
C ASP A 164 9.45 15.01 6.69
N ASN A 165 10.20 15.91 6.07
CA ASN A 165 10.29 16.05 4.62
C ASN A 165 11.13 14.95 3.94
N ALA A 166 10.53 14.40 2.90
CA ALA A 166 11.07 13.61 1.80
C ALA A 166 12.57 13.75 1.50
N THR A 167 13.23 12.61 1.31
CA THR A 167 14.29 12.54 0.30
C THR A 167 13.64 12.57 -1.09
N SER A 168 13.80 13.69 -1.80
CA SER A 168 13.70 13.90 -3.26
C SER A 168 12.73 12.99 -4.03
N GLY A 169 11.49 13.44 -4.29
CA GLY A 169 10.60 12.76 -5.24
C GLY A 169 9.08 12.91 -5.05
N LEU A 170 8.60 13.61 -4.02
CA LEU A 170 7.16 13.74 -3.80
C LEU A 170 6.50 14.64 -4.87
N SER A 171 5.71 14.03 -5.77
CA SER A 171 4.76 14.76 -6.60
C SER A 171 3.43 14.89 -5.86
N ARG A 172 2.96 16.12 -5.66
CA ARG A 172 1.60 16.43 -5.19
C ARG A 172 0.66 16.48 -6.39
N PRO A 173 -0.43 15.70 -6.47
CA PRO A 173 -1.48 16.01 -7.42
C PRO A 173 -2.30 17.20 -6.89
N HIS A 174 -2.16 18.32 -7.59
CA HIS A 174 -3.10 19.45 -7.70
C HIS A 174 -3.76 20.04 -6.43
N GLY A 175 -3.35 21.26 -6.07
CA GLY A 175 -4.30 22.33 -5.76
C GLY A 175 -4.60 22.67 -4.30
N THR A 176 -3.63 23.17 -3.53
CA THR A 176 -3.91 24.23 -2.52
C THR A 176 -2.74 25.20 -2.44
N SER A 177 -2.99 26.45 -2.83
CA SER A 177 -2.10 27.58 -2.55
C SER A 177 -2.22 27.91 -1.06
N VAL A 178 -1.10 27.97 -0.34
CA VAL A 178 -1.04 28.65 0.95
C VAL A 178 -0.31 29.95 0.70
N THR A 179 -1.08 31.01 0.43
CA THR A 179 -0.61 32.39 0.58
C THR A 179 -0.43 32.64 2.08
N GLY A 180 0.76 33.13 2.46
CA GLY A 180 0.95 33.79 3.76
C GLY A 180 0.25 35.14 3.83
#